data_AF-A0A517R1M8-F1
#
_entry.id   AF-A0A517R1M8-F1
#
_cell.length_a   1.000
_cell.length_b   1.000
_cell.length_c   1.000
_cell.angle_alpha   90.00
_cell.angle_beta   90.00
_cell.angle_gamma   90.00
#
_symmetry.space_group_name_H-M   'P 1'
#
loop_
_entity.id
_entity.type
_entity.pdbx_description
1 polymer ?
#
loop_
_entity_poly.entity_id
_entity_poly.type
_entity_poly.pdbx_seq_one_letter_code
_entity_poly.pdbx_strand_id
1 'polypeptide(L)'
;MSTLKKNKRIKRAKQYSLYGDLKPGTGNKKVESGKPKYLGGNGRKTRGITKRQFKRNLQTIRVMEDGKVVKRRVPVKLIRSGVVEKAVKREAFTMPEQGK
;
A
#
# COMPACT_ATOMS: atom_id res chain seq x y z
N MET A 1 18.97 6.10 24.49
CA MET A 1 17.72 6.47 23.76
C MET A 1 16.57 6.46 24.76
N SER A 2 15.69 7.48 24.76
CA SER A 2 14.52 7.46 25.65
C SER A 2 13.59 6.27 25.36
N THR A 3 12.93 5.77 26.40
CA THR A 3 11.95 4.66 26.32
C THR A 3 10.87 4.92 25.27
N LEU A 4 10.43 6.18 25.13
CA LEU A 4 9.48 6.63 24.12
C LEU A 4 9.95 6.40 22.68
N LYS A 5 11.24 6.68 22.38
CA LYS A 5 11.81 6.46 21.04
C LYS A 5 11.89 4.96 20.72
N LYS A 6 12.20 4.12 21.70
CA LYS A 6 12.23 2.65 21.57
C LYS A 6 10.83 2.11 21.24
N ASN A 7 9.81 2.53 22.00
CA ASN A 7 8.42 2.10 21.79
C ASN A 7 7.87 2.54 20.42
N LYS A 8 8.20 3.76 19.97
CA LYS A 8 7.81 4.24 18.63
C LYS A 8 8.43 3.41 17.50
N ARG A 9 9.70 3.00 17.66
CA ARG A 9 10.41 2.17 16.68
C ARG A 9 9.81 0.77 16.58
N ILE A 10 9.50 0.15 17.71
CA ILE A 10 8.83 -1.17 17.78
C ILE A 10 7.46 -1.13 17.07
N LYS A 11 6.64 -0.12 17.38
CA LYS A 11 5.33 0.07 16.72
C LYS A 11 5.46 0.19 15.19
N ARG A 12 6.43 0.98 14.72
CA ARG A 12 6.68 1.15 13.27
C ARG A 12 7.19 -0.14 12.62
N ALA A 13 8.08 -0.89 13.28
CA ALA A 13 8.60 -2.15 12.77
C ALA A 13 7.49 -3.20 12.58
N LYS A 14 6.58 -3.31 13.56
CA LYS A 14 5.39 -4.17 13.45
C LYS A 14 4.53 -3.79 12.23
N GLN A 15 4.29 -2.48 12.04
CA GLN A 15 3.53 -2.00 10.90
C GLN A 15 4.21 -2.29 9.55
N TYR A 16 5.55 -2.15 9.50
CA TYR A 16 6.33 -2.46 8.31
C TYR A 16 6.32 -3.95 7.97
N SER A 17 6.39 -4.82 8.98
CA SER A 17 6.29 -6.27 8.80
C SER A 17 4.95 -6.70 8.19
N LEU A 18 3.85 -6.06 8.60
CA LEU A 18 2.50 -6.39 8.14
C LEU A 18 2.17 -5.80 6.75
N TYR A 19 2.50 -4.53 6.51
CA TYR A 19 2.03 -3.80 5.32
C TYR A 19 3.14 -3.46 4.32
N GLY A 20 4.39 -3.70 4.68
CA GLY A 20 5.58 -3.30 3.93
C GLY A 20 5.80 -1.78 3.92
N ASP A 21 6.59 -1.31 2.96
CA ASP A 21 6.78 0.13 2.75
C ASP A 21 5.57 0.74 2.04
N LEU A 22 4.92 1.68 2.73
CA LEU A 22 3.76 2.41 2.23
C LEU A 22 4.18 3.70 1.50
N LYS A 23 5.47 4.06 1.52
CA LYS A 23 5.96 5.25 0.82
C LYS A 23 5.86 5.06 -0.69
N PRO A 24 5.52 6.14 -1.42
CA PRO A 24 5.57 6.09 -2.88
C PRO A 24 7.01 5.91 -3.35
N GLY A 25 7.21 5.06 -4.35
CA GLY A 25 8.48 5.00 -5.06
C GLY A 25 8.68 6.28 -5.88
N THR A 26 9.93 6.67 -6.10
CA THR A 26 10.28 7.78 -6.99
C THR A 26 10.90 7.25 -8.27
N GLY A 27 10.77 8.01 -9.34
CA GLY A 27 11.48 7.75 -10.59
C GLY A 27 11.32 8.89 -11.55
N ASN A 28 11.82 8.71 -12.76
CA ASN A 28 11.72 9.73 -13.81
C ASN A 28 10.68 9.32 -14.85
N LYS A 29 10.02 10.31 -15.45
CA LYS A 29 9.23 10.19 -16.67
C LYS A 29 10.13 10.66 -17.82
N LYS A 30 10.50 9.73 -18.69
CA LYS A 30 11.34 9.98 -19.86
C LYS A 30 10.43 10.15 -21.07
N VAL A 31 10.62 11.22 -21.82
CA VAL A 31 9.97 11.40 -23.13
C VAL A 31 11.04 11.20 -24.20
N GLU A 32 10.85 10.18 -25.03
CA GLU A 32 11.77 9.84 -26.13
C GLU A 32 11.10 10.00 -27.49
N SER A 33 11.89 10.25 -28.52
CA SER A 33 11.41 10.39 -29.90
C SER A 33 12.34 9.77 -30.91
N GLY A 34 11.81 9.42 -32.07
CA GLY A 34 12.54 8.71 -33.12
C GLY A 34 12.47 7.20 -32.95
N LYS A 35 12.89 6.50 -34.00
CA LYS A 35 12.89 5.03 -34.05
C LYS A 35 14.21 4.49 -33.47
N PRO A 36 14.18 3.43 -32.65
CA PRO A 36 15.41 2.78 -32.18
C PRO A 36 16.32 2.31 -33.33
N LYS A 37 17.63 2.23 -33.05
CA LYS A 37 18.62 1.75 -34.03
C LYS A 37 18.37 0.30 -34.45
N TYR A 38 17.98 -0.57 -33.52
CA TYR A 38 17.70 -1.97 -33.81
C TYR A 38 16.51 -2.18 -34.76
N LEU A 39 15.70 -1.14 -35.00
CA LEU A 39 14.61 -1.15 -35.98
C LEU A 39 14.98 -0.41 -37.29
N GLY A 40 16.28 -0.19 -37.55
CA GLY A 40 16.76 0.55 -38.71
C GLY A 40 16.52 2.06 -38.65
N GLY A 41 16.31 2.61 -37.45
CA GLY A 41 16.19 4.07 -37.25
C GLY A 41 17.51 4.74 -36.83
N ASN A 42 17.56 6.06 -36.88
CA ASN A 42 18.75 6.83 -36.46
C ASN A 42 19.00 6.77 -34.94
N GLY A 43 17.99 6.38 -34.15
CA GLY A 43 18.05 6.25 -32.69
C GLY A 43 17.03 7.11 -31.95
N ARG A 44 16.65 6.66 -30.74
CA ARG A 44 15.76 7.43 -29.85
C ARG A 44 16.52 8.59 -29.19
N LYS A 45 15.96 9.79 -29.26
CA LYS A 45 16.47 10.99 -28.58
C LYS A 45 15.59 11.33 -27.38
N THR A 46 16.22 11.69 -26.26
CA THR A 46 15.50 12.09 -25.04
C THR A 46 15.13 13.56 -25.15
N ARG A 47 13.83 13.88 -25.12
CA ARG A 47 13.32 15.27 -25.19
C ARG A 47 13.12 15.90 -23.83
N GLY A 48 12.89 15.09 -22.80
CA GLY A 48 12.68 15.61 -21.45
C GLY A 48 12.72 14.52 -20.39
N ILE A 49 13.17 14.92 -19.20
CA ILE A 49 13.23 14.08 -18.01
C ILE A 49 12.61 14.85 -16.87
N THR A 50 11.46 14.39 -16.37
CA THR A 50 10.80 14.98 -15.20
C THR A 50 10.68 13.96 -14.07
N LYS A 51 10.66 14.42 -12.81
CA LYS A 51 10.44 13.53 -11.66
C LYS A 51 8.98 13.10 -11.58
N ARG A 52 8.73 11.85 -11.20
CA ARG A 52 7.40 11.30 -10.92
C ARG A 52 7.41 10.46 -9.64
N GLN A 53 6.22 10.26 -9.09
CA GLN A 53 5.99 9.38 -7.94
C GLN A 53 5.10 8.21 -8.36
N PHE A 54 5.50 7.01 -7.98
CA PHE A 54 4.71 5.79 -8.11
C PHE A 54 3.94 5.55 -6.81
N LYS A 55 2.71 6.05 -6.77
CA LYS A 55 1.84 5.89 -5.61
C LYS A 55 1.21 4.50 -5.62
N ARG A 56 1.31 3.77 -4.50
CA ARG A 56 0.53 2.55 -4.27
C ARG A 56 -0.94 2.94 -4.07
N ASN A 57 -1.87 2.09 -4.51
CA ASN A 57 -3.29 2.25 -4.15
C ASN A 57 -3.47 1.87 -2.67
N LEU A 58 -3.51 2.88 -1.81
CA LEU A 58 -3.66 2.74 -0.37
C LEU A 58 -5.07 3.16 0.02
N GLN A 59 -5.76 2.31 0.78
CA GLN A 59 -7.10 2.57 1.27
C GLN A 59 -7.11 2.67 2.79
N THR A 60 -7.93 3.56 3.33
CA THR A 60 -8.05 3.75 4.77
C THR A 60 -9.25 2.95 5.27
N ILE A 61 -8.99 1.79 5.87
CA ILE A 61 -10.02 0.84 6.30
C ILE A 61 -9.85 0.43 7.76
N ARG A 62 -10.92 -0.12 8.35
CA ARG A 62 -10.86 -0.81 9.64
C ARG A 62 -10.49 -2.27 9.39
N VAL A 63 -9.43 -2.71 10.04
CA VAL A 63 -8.86 -4.06 9.92
C VAL A 63 -8.83 -4.72 11.28
N MET A 64 -8.90 -6.05 11.28
CA MET A 64 -8.66 -6.85 12.47
C MET A 64 -7.14 -7.09 12.58
N GLU A 65 -6.51 -6.49 13.59
CA GLU A 65 -5.09 -6.71 13.94
C GLU A 65 -5.04 -7.31 15.36
N ASP A 66 -4.47 -8.50 15.54
CA ASP A 66 -4.27 -9.15 16.85
C ASP A 66 -5.53 -9.12 17.76
N GLY A 67 -6.71 -9.41 17.18
CA GLY A 67 -7.98 -9.40 17.90
C GLY A 67 -8.57 -8.01 18.21
N LYS A 68 -7.96 -6.92 17.72
CA LYS A 68 -8.47 -5.55 17.88
C LYS A 68 -8.81 -4.92 16.54
N VAL A 69 -9.92 -4.18 16.51
CA VAL A 69 -10.33 -3.41 15.34
C VAL A 69 -9.58 -2.08 15.32
N VAL A 70 -8.77 -1.83 14.29
CA VAL A 70 -7.98 -0.62 14.15
C VAL A 70 -8.09 0.00 12.76
N LYS A 71 -7.97 1.33 12.69
CA LYS A 71 -7.98 2.08 11.42
C LYS A 71 -6.56 2.18 10.87
N ARG A 72 -6.35 1.75 9.62
CA ARG A 72 -5.03 1.71 8.96
C ARG A 72 -5.10 2.12 7.51
N ARG A 73 -3.95 2.57 6.97
CA ARG A 73 -3.72 2.71 5.53
C ARG A 73 -3.16 1.40 5.01
N VAL A 74 -3.96 0.68 4.24
CA VAL A 74 -3.64 -0.67 3.77
C VAL A 74 -3.48 -0.66 2.25
N PRO A 75 -2.47 -1.33 1.69
CA PRO A 75 -2.37 -1.58 0.26
C PRO A 75 -3.50 -2.47 -0.23
N VAL A 76 -4.18 -2.08 -1.31
CA VAL A 76 -5.28 -2.87 -1.89
C VAL A 76 -4.83 -4.27 -2.32
N LYS A 77 -3.56 -4.43 -2.73
CA LYS A 77 -2.99 -5.76 -3.05
C LYS A 77 -3.13 -6.75 -1.88
N LEU A 78 -2.89 -6.30 -0.65
CA LEU A 78 -2.96 -7.15 0.54
C LEU A 78 -4.40 -7.49 0.94
N ILE A 79 -5.33 -6.58 0.69
CA ILE A 79 -6.77 -6.84 0.85
C ILE A 79 -7.20 -7.92 -0.14
N ARG A 80 -6.77 -7.79 -1.41
CA ARG A 80 -7.14 -8.74 -2.46
C ARG A 80 -6.52 -10.12 -2.27
N SER A 81 -5.36 -10.21 -1.62
CA SER A 81 -4.72 -11.48 -1.29
C SER A 81 -5.22 -12.13 0.00
N GLY A 82 -6.16 -11.52 0.73
CA GLY A 82 -6.71 -12.08 1.97
C GLY A 82 -5.79 -12.01 3.20
N VAL A 83 -4.53 -11.57 3.04
CA VAL A 83 -3.55 -11.40 4.14
C VAL A 83 -4.03 -10.41 5.21
N VAL A 84 -4.88 -9.46 4.81
CA VAL A 84 -5.45 -8.46 5.73
C VAL A 84 -6.97 -8.61 5.74
N GLU A 85 -7.50 -9.00 6.89
CA GLU A 85 -8.93 -9.13 7.10
C GLU A 85 -9.57 -7.77 7.45
N LYS A 86 -10.65 -7.46 6.74
CA LYS A 86 -11.44 -6.28 7.01
C LYS A 86 -12.32 -6.54 8.24
N ALA A 87 -12.41 -5.56 9.13
CA ALA A 87 -13.31 -5.67 10.27
C ALA A 87 -14.78 -5.70 9.79
N VAL A 88 -15.49 -6.75 10.20
CA VAL A 88 -16.92 -6.91 9.96
C VAL A 88 -17.68 -5.92 10.86
N LYS A 89 -18.52 -5.06 10.25
CA LYS A 89 -19.28 -4.03 10.98
C LYS A 89 -20.62 -4.54 11.50
N ARG A 90 -21.20 -5.54 10.82
CA ARG A 90 -22.44 -6.22 11.18
C ARG A 90 -22.25 -7.68 10.85
N GLU A 91 -22.58 -8.56 11.78
CA GLU A 91 -22.59 -9.99 11.55
C GLU A 91 -23.63 -10.31 10.47
N ALA A 92 -23.29 -11.24 9.57
CA ALA A 92 -24.18 -11.62 8.48
C ALA A 92 -25.19 -12.64 9.01
N PHE A 93 -26.49 -12.36 8.83
CA PHE A 93 -27.61 -13.25 9.13
C PHE A 93 -27.60 -13.84 10.55
N THR A 94 -27.64 -12.99 11.58
CA THR A 94 -28.09 -13.43 12.90
C THR A 94 -29.62 -13.53 12.89
N MET A 95 -30.14 -14.73 13.16
CA MET A 95 -31.54 -14.87 13.58
C MET A 95 -31.71 -14.06 14.87
N PRO A 96 -32.79 -13.28 15.04
CA PRO A 96 -33.08 -12.69 16.34
C PRO A 96 -33.19 -13.83 17.36
N GLU A 97 -32.39 -13.80 18.43
CA GLU A 97 -32.53 -14.76 19.52
C GLU A 97 -33.96 -14.66 20.07
N GLN A 98 -34.80 -15.63 19.74
CA GLN A 98 -36.10 -15.79 20.38
C GLN A 98 -35.86 -16.26 21.82
N GLY A 99 -36.10 -15.37 22.78
CA GLY A 99 -36.45 -15.75 24.15
C GLY A 99 -35.36 -15.55 25.20
N LYS A 100 -35.55 -14.52 26.03
CA LYS A 100 -35.97 -14.68 27.43
C LYS A 100 -37.00 -13.62 27.77
#